data_AF-A0A015ZCM7-F1
#
_entry.id   AF-A0A015ZCM7-F1
#
_cell.length_a   1.000
_cell.length_b   1.000
_cell.length_c   1.000
_cell.angle_alpha   90.00
_cell.angle_beta   90.00
_cell.angle_gamma   90.00
#
_symmetry.space_group_name_H-M   'P 1'
#
loop_
_entity.id
_entity.type
_entity.pdbx_description
1 polymer ?
#
loop_
_entity_poly.entity_id
_entity_poly.type
_entity_poly.pdbx_seq_one_letter_code
_entity_poly.pdbx_strand_id
1 'polypeptide(L)'
;MKRNDLDDIEIIKPARGKDWNESLVLYKRFDMNLSPTEKITQAVEDIISRLDLRGYHGLSEQIQTKRNEIIKSLYQRLPYPFNGIIAQSNMYEMSGVGKLKMIGKEVCLEIENVNILDKCTQKNASGTHIVNFLRKENIDIFRNLSSNDLKGLLEKKSLTVSGPIEKNFQCTASPNGWKLTLSTLKIKELDMESSL
;
A
#
# COMPACT_ATOMS: atom_id res chain seq x y z
N MET A 1 -8.87 35.06 36.82
CA MET A 1 -8.84 34.76 35.37
C MET A 1 -7.39 34.76 34.93
N LYS A 2 -6.87 33.60 34.48
CA LYS A 2 -5.50 33.51 33.95
C LYS A 2 -5.45 34.26 32.62
N ARG A 3 -4.47 35.16 32.46
CA ARG A 3 -4.20 35.86 31.19
C ARG A 3 -3.75 34.82 30.17
N ASN A 4 -4.35 34.85 28.98
CA ASN A 4 -3.91 34.03 27.86
C ASN A 4 -2.61 34.66 27.33
N ASP A 5 -1.48 33.97 27.52
CA ASP A 5 -0.20 34.29 26.90
C ASP A 5 -0.33 34.03 25.39
N LEU A 6 -0.80 35.05 24.65
CA LEU A 6 -0.83 35.11 23.18
C LEU A 6 0.40 35.85 22.62
N ASP A 7 1.35 36.20 23.49
CA ASP A 7 2.45 37.10 23.17
C ASP A 7 3.60 36.44 22.36
N ASP A 8 3.54 35.11 22.16
CA ASP A 8 4.58 34.34 21.43
C ASP A 8 4.14 33.88 20.03
N ILE A 9 3.21 34.58 19.38
CA ILE A 9 2.92 34.35 17.96
C ILE A 9 3.90 35.19 17.11
N GLU A 10 4.95 34.56 16.59
CA GLU A 10 5.78 35.17 15.54
C GLU A 10 4.96 35.42 14.27
N ILE A 11 4.43 36.62 14.13
CA ILE A 11 3.75 37.07 12.90
C ILE A 11 4.82 37.40 11.85
N ILE A 12 5.12 36.44 10.98
CA ILE A 12 5.98 36.64 9.82
C ILE A 12 5.29 37.60 8.84
N LYS A 13 5.83 38.80 8.67
CA LYS A 13 5.34 39.77 7.67
C LYS A 13 6.01 39.52 6.31
N PRO A 14 5.27 39.54 5.19
CA PRO A 14 5.86 39.40 3.87
C PRO A 14 6.71 40.62 3.52
N ALA A 15 7.71 40.41 2.66
CA ALA A 15 8.52 41.50 2.11
C ALA A 15 7.64 42.51 1.36
N ARG A 16 8.00 43.81 1.43
CA ARG A 16 7.27 44.90 0.77
C ARG A 16 7.00 44.58 -0.70
N GLY A 17 5.72 44.61 -1.08
CA GLY A 17 5.27 44.41 -2.47
C GLY A 17 4.81 43.00 -2.83
N LYS A 18 4.82 42.03 -1.90
CA LYS A 18 4.23 40.70 -2.12
C LYS A 18 2.79 40.63 -1.64
N ASP A 19 1.92 40.05 -2.45
CA ASP A 19 0.53 39.76 -2.09
C ASP A 19 0.46 38.65 -1.03
N TRP A 20 -0.32 38.88 0.02
CA TRP A 20 -0.65 37.89 1.02
C TRP A 20 -1.33 36.67 0.39
N ASN A 21 -2.16 36.87 -0.64
CA ASN A 21 -2.84 35.76 -1.32
C ASN A 21 -1.87 34.85 -2.07
N GLU A 22 -0.90 35.40 -2.80
CA GLU A 22 0.12 34.58 -3.49
C GLU A 22 0.98 33.81 -2.49
N SER A 23 1.38 34.45 -1.38
CA SER A 23 2.16 33.79 -0.32
C SER A 23 1.33 32.70 0.36
N LEU A 24 0.07 32.97 0.72
CA LEU A 24 -0.84 31.97 1.30
C LEU A 24 -1.12 30.81 0.34
N VAL A 25 -1.21 31.06 -0.96
CA VAL A 25 -1.31 30.02 -1.99
C VAL A 25 -0.06 29.16 -2.01
N LEU A 26 1.14 29.73 -1.88
CA LEU A 26 2.39 28.98 -1.74
C LEU A 26 2.40 28.16 -0.44
N TYR A 27 2.06 28.76 0.71
CA TYR A 27 1.97 28.06 1.99
C TYR A 27 0.99 26.88 1.97
N LYS A 28 -0.18 27.06 1.33
CA LYS A 28 -1.16 25.99 1.08
C LYS A 28 -0.62 24.91 0.14
N ARG A 29 0.05 25.31 -0.95
CA ARG A 29 0.63 24.36 -1.92
C ARG A 29 1.77 23.51 -1.34
N PHE A 30 2.49 24.00 -0.34
CA PHE A 30 3.64 23.30 0.25
C PHE A 30 3.32 22.53 1.54
N ASP A 31 2.05 22.46 1.98
CA ASP A 31 1.63 21.93 3.28
C ASP A 31 2.37 22.57 4.48
N MET A 32 2.80 23.82 4.35
CA MET A 32 3.53 24.49 5.44
C MET A 32 2.60 24.90 6.60
N ASN A 33 1.29 24.77 6.43
CA ASN A 33 0.27 25.20 7.40
C ASN A 33 -0.22 24.09 8.34
N LEU A 34 0.13 22.83 8.07
CA LEU A 34 -0.32 21.71 8.92
C LEU A 34 0.73 21.41 9.99
N SER A 35 0.25 21.23 11.22
CA SER A 35 1.06 20.70 12.32
C SER A 35 1.57 19.29 11.96
N PRO A 36 2.71 18.84 12.53
CA PRO A 36 3.22 17.48 12.29
C PRO A 36 2.18 16.39 12.55
N THR A 37 1.32 16.59 13.56
CA THR A 37 0.22 15.69 13.91
C THR A 37 -0.85 15.64 12.82
N GLU A 38 -1.27 16.79 12.28
CA GLU A 38 -2.25 16.84 11.19
C GLU A 38 -1.70 16.19 9.91
N LYS A 39 -0.41 16.37 9.60
CA LYS A 39 0.23 15.70 8.45
C LYS A 39 0.20 14.18 8.56
N ILE A 40 0.52 13.64 9.75
CA ILE A 40 0.45 12.20 10.00
C ILE A 40 -1.00 11.73 9.93
N THR A 41 -1.93 12.51 10.48
CA THR A 41 -3.35 12.18 10.47
C THR A 41 -3.89 12.08 9.04
N GLN A 42 -3.59 13.08 8.20
CA GLN A 42 -3.93 13.06 6.78
C GLN A 42 -3.29 11.87 6.06
N ALA A 43 -2.00 11.62 6.30
CA ALA A 43 -1.31 10.50 5.66
C ALA A 43 -1.90 9.12 6.06
N VAL A 44 -2.43 9.00 7.28
CA VAL A 44 -3.18 7.82 7.74
C VAL A 44 -4.55 7.73 7.04
N GLU A 45 -5.27 8.82 6.89
CA GLU A 45 -6.53 8.84 6.13
C GLU A 45 -6.33 8.51 4.65
N ASP A 46 -5.23 8.97 4.05
CA ASP A 46 -4.88 8.72 2.65
C ASP A 46 -4.59 7.23 2.40
N ILE A 47 -3.86 6.55 3.30
CA ILE A 47 -3.64 5.09 3.16
C ILE A 47 -4.94 4.32 3.32
N ILE A 48 -5.82 4.69 4.26
CA ILE A 48 -7.13 4.05 4.45
C ILE A 48 -7.96 4.19 3.17
N SER A 49 -8.10 5.41 2.67
CA SER A 49 -8.84 5.71 1.43
C SER A 49 -8.28 4.94 0.23
N ARG A 50 -6.95 4.87 0.10
CA ARG A 50 -6.29 4.11 -0.98
C ARG A 50 -6.55 2.61 -0.87
N LEU A 51 -6.55 2.05 0.33
CA LEU A 51 -6.87 0.64 0.56
C LEU A 51 -8.33 0.35 0.19
N ASP A 52 -9.27 1.21 0.60
CA ASP A 52 -10.68 1.07 0.25
C ASP A 52 -10.93 1.13 -1.26
N LEU A 53 -10.34 2.10 -1.95
CA LEU A 53 -10.46 2.24 -3.41
C LEU A 53 -9.93 1.01 -4.18
N ARG A 54 -9.04 0.22 -3.56
CA ARG A 54 -8.45 -0.99 -4.14
C ARG A 54 -9.13 -2.28 -3.65
N GLY A 55 -10.19 -2.16 -2.85
CA GLY A 55 -10.98 -3.29 -2.33
C GLY A 55 -10.36 -4.00 -1.13
N TYR A 56 -9.41 -3.37 -0.43
CA TYR A 56 -8.79 -3.89 0.79
C TYR A 56 -9.55 -3.49 2.05
N HIS A 57 -10.88 -3.62 2.04
CA HIS A 57 -11.76 -3.13 3.12
C HIS A 57 -11.43 -3.71 4.50
N GLY A 58 -11.04 -5.00 4.57
CA GLY A 58 -10.64 -5.60 5.83
C GLY A 58 -9.36 -4.99 6.42
N LEU A 59 -8.44 -4.51 5.57
CA LEU A 59 -7.23 -3.82 6.02
C LEU A 59 -7.52 -2.38 6.42
N SER A 60 -8.33 -1.66 5.63
CA SER A 60 -8.71 -0.28 5.92
C SER A 60 -9.47 -0.18 7.26
N GLU A 61 -10.42 -1.09 7.52
CA GLU A 61 -11.17 -1.16 8.77
C GLU A 61 -10.27 -1.45 9.98
N GLN A 62 -9.30 -2.36 9.83
CA GLN A 62 -8.32 -2.63 10.89
C GLN A 62 -7.46 -1.40 11.22
N ILE A 63 -6.99 -0.69 10.19
CA ILE A 63 -6.23 0.55 10.36
C ILE A 63 -7.10 1.64 10.98
N GLN A 64 -8.35 1.77 10.55
CA GLN A 64 -9.31 2.74 11.10
C GLN A 64 -9.58 2.48 12.59
N THR A 65 -9.77 1.21 12.98
CA THR A 65 -10.01 0.83 14.37
C THR A 65 -8.83 1.19 15.27
N LYS A 66 -7.60 1.01 14.77
CA LYS A 66 -6.35 1.29 15.52
C LYS A 66 -5.74 2.65 15.19
N ARG A 67 -6.50 3.53 14.52
CA ARG A 67 -6.03 4.80 13.97
C ARG A 67 -5.24 5.63 14.98
N ASN A 68 -5.78 5.80 16.19
CA ASN A 68 -5.16 6.65 17.22
C ASN A 68 -3.83 6.07 17.72
N GLU A 69 -3.73 4.74 17.84
CA GLU A 69 -2.48 4.07 18.22
C GLU A 69 -1.43 4.20 17.13
N ILE A 70 -1.84 4.05 15.86
CA ILE A 70 -0.98 4.20 14.69
C ILE A 70 -0.45 5.64 14.62
N ILE A 71 -1.32 6.64 14.72
CA ILE A 71 -0.92 8.05 14.71
C ILE A 71 0.08 8.33 15.84
N LYS A 72 -0.19 7.83 17.05
CA LYS A 72 0.72 8.00 18.21
C LYS A 72 2.08 7.35 17.96
N SER A 73 2.11 6.14 17.40
CA SER A 73 3.34 5.40 17.08
C SER A 73 4.16 6.13 16.00
N LEU A 74 3.49 6.58 14.92
CA LEU A 74 4.12 7.32 13.83
C LEU A 74 4.63 8.70 14.27
N TYR A 75 3.92 9.37 15.19
CA TYR A 75 4.37 10.62 15.80
C TYR A 75 5.69 10.43 16.58
N GLN A 76 5.84 9.28 17.24
CA GLN A 76 7.08 8.87 17.91
C GLN A 76 8.16 8.35 16.92
N ARG A 77 7.89 8.40 15.60
CA ARG A 77 8.76 7.86 14.54
C ARG A 77 9.01 6.36 14.66
N LEU A 78 8.10 5.63 15.28
CA LEU A 78 8.17 4.18 15.42
C LEU A 78 7.29 3.51 14.35
N PRO A 79 7.77 2.46 13.66
CA PRO A 79 6.92 1.64 12.80
C PRO A 79 5.85 0.93 13.64
N TYR A 80 4.60 0.96 13.17
CA TYR A 80 3.51 0.24 13.83
C TYR A 80 3.41 -1.19 13.26
N PRO A 81 3.50 -2.24 14.10
CA PRO A 81 3.40 -3.61 13.62
C PRO A 81 1.98 -3.91 13.11
N PHE A 82 1.90 -4.56 11.96
CA PHE A 82 0.65 -4.91 11.32
C PHE A 82 0.58 -6.41 11.07
N ASN A 83 -0.57 -7.01 11.36
CA ASN A 83 -0.88 -8.39 11.01
C ASN A 83 -2.35 -8.46 10.61
N GLY A 84 -2.64 -8.93 9.41
CA GLY A 84 -4.01 -8.99 8.90
C GLY A 84 -4.14 -9.77 7.62
N ILE A 85 -5.39 -9.96 7.19
CA ILE A 85 -5.75 -10.63 5.94
C ILE A 85 -5.59 -9.62 4.79
N ILE A 86 -4.72 -9.94 3.84
CA ILE A 86 -4.47 -9.11 2.65
C ILE A 86 -5.52 -9.39 1.58
N ALA A 87 -5.80 -10.66 1.32
CA ALA A 87 -6.74 -11.07 0.29
C ALA A 87 -7.37 -12.41 0.66
N GLN A 88 -8.62 -12.61 0.25
CA GLN A 88 -9.36 -13.82 0.55
C GLN A 88 -10.12 -14.30 -0.68
N SER A 89 -10.00 -15.59 -0.96
CA SER A 89 -10.77 -16.33 -1.96
C SER A 89 -11.63 -17.39 -1.29
N ASN A 90 -12.38 -18.15 -2.08
CA ASN A 90 -13.19 -19.26 -1.56
C ASN A 90 -12.32 -20.37 -0.97
N MET A 91 -11.16 -20.65 -1.59
CA MET A 91 -10.29 -21.78 -1.25
C MET A 91 -9.08 -21.38 -0.40
N TYR A 92 -8.61 -20.14 -0.56
CA TYR A 92 -7.38 -19.65 0.05
C TYR A 92 -7.57 -18.33 0.77
N GLU A 93 -6.81 -18.14 1.85
CA GLU A 93 -6.67 -16.86 2.55
C GLU A 93 -5.20 -16.47 2.59
N MET A 94 -4.90 -15.23 2.17
CA MET A 94 -3.56 -14.66 2.23
C MET A 94 -3.50 -13.69 3.41
N SER A 95 -2.74 -14.04 4.44
CA SER A 95 -2.44 -13.18 5.59
C SER A 95 -1.01 -12.67 5.52
N GLY A 96 -0.80 -11.44 6.00
CA GLY A 96 0.50 -10.79 5.97
C GLY A 96 0.86 -10.16 7.30
N VAL A 97 2.12 -10.34 7.68
CA VAL A 97 2.76 -9.65 8.78
C VAL A 97 3.69 -8.58 8.20
N GLY A 98 3.58 -7.36 8.70
CA GLY A 98 4.26 -6.21 8.17
C GLY A 98 4.33 -5.05 9.15
N LYS A 99 4.65 -3.86 8.63
CA LYS A 99 4.78 -2.63 9.41
C LYS A 99 4.21 -1.45 8.64
N LEU A 100 3.50 -0.59 9.34
CA LEU A 100 3.12 0.75 8.88
C LEU A 100 4.21 1.74 9.29
N LYS A 101 4.75 2.48 8.33
CA LYS A 101 5.76 3.50 8.60
C LYS A 101 5.55 4.73 7.72
N MET A 102 6.01 5.88 8.21
CA MET A 102 6.12 7.10 7.43
C MET A 102 7.31 6.99 6.46
N ILE A 103 7.08 7.25 5.18
CA ILE A 103 8.13 7.45 4.17
C ILE A 103 7.88 8.83 3.55
N GLY A 104 8.71 9.81 3.92
CA GLY A 104 8.48 11.20 3.54
C GLY A 104 7.15 11.72 4.11
N LYS A 105 6.20 12.04 3.23
CA LYS A 105 4.86 12.52 3.59
C LYS A 105 3.78 11.42 3.61
N GLU A 106 4.10 10.20 3.21
CA GLU A 106 3.11 9.12 3.03
C GLU A 106 3.25 8.03 4.08
N VAL A 107 2.12 7.45 4.51
CA VAL A 107 2.12 6.17 5.24
C VAL A 107 2.18 5.02 4.24
N CYS A 108 3.12 4.12 4.47
CA CYS A 108 3.31 2.91 3.67
C CYS A 108 3.11 1.66 4.53
N LEU A 109 2.37 0.68 4.00
CA LEU A 109 2.24 -0.65 4.59
C LEU A 109 3.23 -1.60 3.92
N GLU A 110 4.28 -1.97 4.64
CA GLU A 110 5.30 -2.89 4.15
C GLU A 110 5.05 -4.29 4.70
N ILE A 111 4.78 -5.27 3.82
CA ILE A 111 4.61 -6.66 4.22
C ILE A 111 5.98 -7.36 4.20
N GLU A 112 6.31 -8.00 5.31
CA GLU A 112 7.56 -8.75 5.49
C GLU A 112 7.34 -10.24 5.22
N ASN A 113 6.28 -10.80 5.78
CA ASN A 113 5.97 -12.23 5.68
C ASN A 113 4.53 -12.45 5.24
N VAL A 114 4.30 -13.47 4.44
CA VAL A 114 2.96 -13.86 3.99
C VAL A 114 2.74 -15.34 4.19
N ASN A 115 1.56 -15.67 4.71
CA ASN A 115 1.07 -17.03 4.82
C ASN A 115 -0.18 -17.19 3.97
N ILE A 116 -0.28 -18.33 3.30
CA ILE A 116 -1.45 -18.73 2.51
C ILE A 116 -2.05 -19.95 3.18
N LEU A 117 -3.24 -19.77 3.72
CA LEU A 117 -4.05 -20.83 4.32
C LEU A 117 -4.93 -21.44 3.24
N ASP A 118 -4.82 -22.75 3.06
CA ASP A 118 -5.79 -23.55 2.31
C ASP A 118 -6.97 -23.87 3.24
N LYS A 119 -8.15 -23.31 2.95
CA LYS A 119 -9.34 -23.43 3.80
C LYS A 119 -9.92 -24.84 3.80
N CYS A 120 -9.69 -25.63 2.75
CA CYS A 120 -10.21 -26.99 2.65
C CYS A 120 -9.37 -27.98 3.46
N THR A 121 -8.05 -27.85 3.38
CA THR A 121 -7.11 -28.76 4.05
C THR A 121 -6.60 -28.24 5.39
N GLN A 122 -6.89 -26.99 5.72
CA GLN A 122 -6.39 -26.27 6.91
C GLN A 122 -4.85 -26.24 6.98
N LYS A 123 -4.19 -26.34 5.83
CA LYS A 123 -2.72 -26.30 5.73
C LYS A 123 -2.26 -24.89 5.40
N ASN A 124 -1.18 -24.46 6.06
CA ASN A 124 -0.50 -23.21 5.77
C ASN A 124 0.71 -23.46 4.88
N ALA A 125 0.88 -22.60 3.87
CA ALA A 125 2.07 -22.54 3.05
C ALA A 125 2.63 -21.11 3.06
N SER A 126 3.95 -20.96 2.95
CA SER A 126 4.55 -19.62 2.88
C SER A 126 4.26 -18.96 1.52
N GLY A 127 3.72 -17.75 1.55
CA GLY A 127 3.59 -16.86 0.38
C GLY A 127 4.68 -15.78 0.31
N THR A 128 5.64 -15.76 1.23
CA THR A 128 6.67 -14.70 1.33
C THR A 128 7.49 -14.54 0.06
N HIS A 129 7.69 -15.62 -0.71
CA HIS A 129 8.38 -15.55 -2.01
C HIS A 129 7.64 -14.66 -3.02
N ILE A 130 6.30 -14.61 -2.99
CA ILE A 130 5.50 -13.74 -3.85
C ILE A 130 5.85 -12.28 -3.56
N VAL A 131 5.83 -11.88 -2.29
CA VAL A 131 6.13 -10.50 -1.87
C VAL A 131 7.56 -10.12 -2.21
N ASN A 132 8.52 -11.00 -1.93
CA ASN A 132 9.92 -10.76 -2.27
C ASN A 132 10.14 -10.63 -3.78
N PHE A 133 9.44 -11.41 -4.58
CA PHE A 133 9.50 -11.32 -6.04
C PHE A 133 8.90 -10.00 -6.55
N LEU A 134 7.70 -9.63 -6.09
CA LEU A 134 7.07 -8.36 -6.45
C LEU A 134 7.93 -7.15 -6.05
N ARG A 135 8.57 -7.19 -4.88
CA ARG A 135 9.51 -6.16 -4.44
C ARG A 135 10.72 -6.05 -5.37
N LYS A 136 11.28 -7.17 -5.85
CA LYS A 136 12.38 -7.17 -6.84
C LYS A 136 11.94 -6.54 -8.17
N GLU A 137 10.70 -6.77 -8.57
CA GLU A 137 10.09 -6.17 -9.77
C GLU A 137 9.63 -4.72 -9.55
N ASN A 138 9.88 -4.14 -8.37
CA ASN A 138 9.46 -2.80 -7.96
C ASN A 138 7.92 -2.60 -8.03
N ILE A 139 7.18 -3.65 -7.66
CA ILE A 139 5.71 -3.67 -7.59
C ILE A 139 5.31 -3.69 -6.11
N ASP A 140 4.67 -2.62 -5.66
CA ASP A 140 4.08 -2.53 -4.33
C ASP A 140 2.64 -3.06 -4.38
N ILE A 141 2.33 -3.99 -3.47
CA ILE A 141 1.03 -4.68 -3.46
C ILE A 141 -0.12 -3.69 -3.29
N PHE A 142 -0.01 -2.74 -2.37
CA PHE A 142 -1.10 -1.82 -2.05
C PHE A 142 -1.13 -0.57 -2.93
N ARG A 143 -0.04 -0.29 -3.67
CA ARG A 143 0.00 0.80 -4.66
C ARG A 143 -0.27 0.35 -6.08
N ASN A 144 0.05 -0.89 -6.44
CA ASN A 144 -0.04 -1.37 -7.81
C ASN A 144 -1.16 -2.40 -8.00
N LEU A 145 -1.46 -3.21 -7.00
CA LEU A 145 -2.45 -4.28 -7.10
C LEU A 145 -3.77 -3.90 -6.41
N SER A 146 -4.85 -4.53 -6.85
CA SER A 146 -6.13 -4.54 -6.15
C SER A 146 -6.30 -5.84 -5.37
N SER A 147 -7.24 -5.84 -4.43
CA SER A 147 -7.65 -7.05 -3.71
C SER A 147 -8.12 -8.14 -4.66
N ASN A 148 -8.79 -7.77 -5.77
CA ASN A 148 -9.25 -8.70 -6.80
C ASN A 148 -8.09 -9.33 -7.58
N ASP A 149 -7.00 -8.61 -7.83
CA ASP A 149 -5.82 -9.17 -8.51
C ASP A 149 -5.17 -10.25 -7.66
N LEU A 150 -5.07 -10.03 -6.34
CA LEU A 150 -4.57 -11.03 -5.40
C LEU A 150 -5.53 -12.20 -5.24
N LYS A 151 -6.85 -11.95 -5.25
CA LYS A 151 -7.84 -13.04 -5.29
C LYS A 151 -7.69 -13.88 -6.57
N GLY A 152 -7.49 -13.23 -7.72
CA GLY A 152 -7.19 -13.90 -8.99
C GLY A 152 -5.90 -14.71 -8.94
N LEU A 153 -4.85 -14.18 -8.30
CA LEU A 153 -3.60 -14.92 -8.03
C LEU A 153 -3.85 -16.18 -7.20
N LEU A 154 -4.68 -16.09 -6.16
CA LEU A 154 -5.02 -17.23 -5.30
C LEU A 154 -5.83 -18.31 -6.04
N GLU A 155 -6.77 -17.91 -6.90
CA GLU A 155 -7.69 -18.84 -7.59
C GLU A 155 -7.10 -19.39 -8.90
N LYS A 156 -6.59 -18.51 -9.76
CA LYS A 156 -6.13 -18.83 -11.11
C LYS A 156 -4.63 -19.10 -11.19
N LYS A 157 -3.89 -18.86 -10.09
CA LYS A 157 -2.43 -18.95 -10.05
C LYS A 157 -1.75 -18.08 -11.12
N SER A 158 -2.38 -16.96 -11.47
CA SER A 158 -1.87 -15.98 -12.43
C SER A 158 -2.11 -14.57 -11.90
N LEU A 159 -1.16 -13.68 -12.13
CA LEU A 159 -1.28 -12.26 -11.79
C LEU A 159 -0.87 -11.43 -12.99
N THR A 160 -1.73 -10.50 -13.37
CA THR A 160 -1.43 -9.51 -14.41
C THR A 160 -1.31 -8.15 -13.74
N VAL A 161 -0.17 -7.49 -13.94
CA VAL A 161 0.07 -6.16 -13.39
C VAL A 161 0.07 -5.17 -14.55
N SER A 162 -0.96 -4.34 -14.57
CA SER A 162 -1.12 -3.28 -15.55
C SER A 162 -0.30 -2.06 -15.12
N GLY A 163 0.61 -1.63 -15.98
CA GLY A 163 1.46 -0.45 -15.81
C GLY A 163 1.85 0.12 -17.18
N PRO A 164 2.97 0.86 -17.30
CA PRO A 164 3.49 1.30 -18.60
C PRO A 164 3.77 0.13 -19.55
N ILE A 165 4.07 -1.04 -18.98
CA ILE A 165 4.23 -2.32 -19.66
C ILE A 165 3.41 -3.34 -18.87
N GLU A 166 2.52 -4.07 -19.54
CA GLU A 166 1.76 -5.15 -18.92
C GLU A 166 2.70 -6.32 -18.60
N LYS A 167 2.76 -6.71 -17.32
CA LYS A 167 3.55 -7.86 -16.87
C LYS A 167 2.62 -8.98 -16.43
N ASN A 168 2.81 -10.15 -17.01
CA ASN A 168 2.09 -11.36 -16.65
C ASN A 168 2.97 -12.27 -15.80
N PHE A 169 2.39 -12.81 -14.74
CA PHE A 169 3.07 -13.67 -13.79
C PHE A 169 2.29 -14.96 -13.57
N GLN A 170 3.02 -16.06 -13.39
CA GLN A 170 2.47 -17.36 -13.04
C GLN A 170 2.93 -17.74 -11.63
N CYS A 171 2.00 -18.29 -10.87
CA CYS A 171 2.24 -18.76 -9.51
C CYS A 171 2.34 -20.28 -9.49
N THR A 172 3.44 -20.78 -8.95
CA THR A 172 3.61 -22.21 -8.66
C THR A 172 3.36 -22.43 -7.17
N ALA A 173 2.37 -23.27 -6.86
CA ALA A 173 2.04 -23.63 -5.49
C ALA A 173 2.63 -25.00 -5.16
N SER A 174 3.41 -25.08 -4.09
CA SER A 174 3.98 -26.31 -3.55
C SER A 174 3.65 -26.45 -2.06
N PRO A 175 3.77 -27.64 -1.46
CA PRO A 175 3.57 -27.82 -0.02
C PRO A 175 4.46 -26.91 0.84
N ASN A 176 5.63 -26.53 0.32
CA ASN A 176 6.61 -25.72 1.04
C ASN A 176 6.46 -24.21 0.78
N GLY A 177 5.52 -23.80 -0.06
CA GLY A 177 5.27 -22.40 -0.37
C GLY A 177 4.83 -22.12 -1.80
N TRP A 178 4.39 -20.88 -2.00
CA TRP A 178 3.95 -20.35 -3.29
C TRP A 178 5.02 -19.42 -3.85
N LYS A 179 5.32 -19.56 -5.14
CA LYS A 179 6.35 -18.78 -5.82
C LYS A 179 5.78 -18.12 -7.06
N LEU A 180 6.18 -16.88 -7.30
CA LEU A 180 5.81 -16.12 -8.49
C LEU A 180 6.96 -16.14 -9.50
N THR A 181 6.65 -16.32 -10.77
CA THR A 181 7.59 -16.30 -11.89
C THR A 181 7.00 -15.49 -13.03
N LEU A 182 7.85 -14.84 -13.83
CA LEU A 182 7.40 -14.07 -14.98
C LEU A 182 6.92 -15.03 -16.08
N SER A 183 5.70 -14.82 -16.57
CA SER A 183 5.14 -15.62 -17.65
C SER A 183 5.84 -15.23 -18.94
N THR A 184 6.49 -16.18 -19.63
CA THR A 184 6.92 -15.95 -21.01
C THR A 184 5.66 -15.77 -21.85
N LEU A 185 5.51 -14.59 -22.47
CA LEU A 185 4.51 -14.40 -23.52
C LEU A 185 4.79 -15.44 -24.59
N LYS A 186 3.92 -16.44 -24.73
CA LYS A 186 3.88 -17.23 -25.97
C LYS A 186 3.49 -16.23 -27.05
N ILE A 187 4.46 -15.79 -27.84
CA ILE A 187 4.19 -15.22 -29.15
C ILE A 187 3.33 -16.28 -29.84
N LYS A 188 2.08 -15.94 -30.18
CA LYS A 188 1.33 -16.76 -31.12
C LYS A 188 2.17 -16.78 -32.39
N GLU A 189 2.77 -17.93 -32.72
CA GLU A 189 3.23 -18.19 -34.07
C GLU A 189 2.01 -17.97 -34.96
N LEU A 190 2.01 -16.84 -35.67
CA LEU A 190 1.18 -16.67 -36.85
C LEU A 190 1.80 -17.60 -37.86
N ASP A 191 1.19 -18.77 -38.05
CA ASP A 191 1.34 -19.59 -39.23
C ASP A 191 0.98 -18.71 -40.44
N MET A 192 1.97 -18.00 -40.98
CA MET A 192 1.98 -17.66 -42.38
C MET A 192 2.37 -18.94 -43.12
N GLU A 193 1.40 -19.83 -43.30
CA GLU A 193 1.40 -20.68 -44.49
C GLU A 193 1.38 -19.73 -45.69
N SER A 194 2.57 -19.40 -46.17
CA SER A 194 2.76 -18.80 -47.48
C SER A 194 2.22 -19.80 -48.50
N SER A 195 1.02 -19.53 -49.00
CA SER A 195 0.45 -20.21 -50.15
C SER A 195 1.44 -20.09 -51.32
N LEU A 196 1.93 -21.24 -51.79
CA LEU A 196 2.58 -21.43 -53.08
C LEU A 196 1.56 -21.33 -54.22
#